data_AF-A0A353NI34-F1
#
_entry.id   AF-A0A353NI34-F1
#
_cell.length_a   1.000
_cell.length_b   1.000
_cell.length_c   1.000
_cell.angle_alpha   90.00
_cell.angle_beta   90.00
_cell.angle_gamma   90.00
#
_symmetry.space_group_name_H-M   'P 1'
#
loop_
_entity.id
_entity.type
_entity.pdbx_description
1 polymer ?
#
loop_
_entity_poly.entity_id
_entity_poly.type
_entity_poly.pdbx_seq_one_letter_code
_entity_poly.pdbx_strand_id
1 'polypeptide(L)'
;ESGTYNDFTQINLGGLDRSGADASNEVSYLCLEVSDELHLLQPQPSVHISSKTPDRFLKAAARVIRKGYGYPSVFNTDAVIMEQVRVGKSVEDAREGGTSGCIETGAFGKEAYILTGYLNVPKILEVTLNNGVDQLTGKVVTIETGDPAAFRSFDELYEAFTRQLKYVVELKIKVNNYIERMYAKYSPAPFLSVVIH
;
A
#
# COMPACT_ATOMS: atom_id res chain seq x y z
N GLU A 1 12.41 3.06 -8.28
CA GLU A 1 11.43 3.14 -9.38
C GLU A 1 10.86 1.76 -9.63
N SER A 2 9.58 1.68 -9.93
CA SER A 2 8.99 0.49 -10.51
C SER A 2 9.53 0.34 -11.93
N GLY A 3 10.05 -0.83 -12.29
CA GLY A 3 10.55 -1.09 -13.66
C GLY A 3 9.40 -1.24 -14.66
N THR A 4 8.55 -0.22 -14.81
CA THR A 4 7.30 -0.26 -15.60
C THR A 4 6.88 1.12 -16.08
N TYR A 5 6.14 1.16 -17.21
CA TYR A 5 5.43 2.36 -17.70
C TYR A 5 4.08 2.60 -17.02
N ASN A 6 3.68 1.70 -16.14
CA ASN A 6 2.41 1.79 -15.42
C ASN A 6 2.43 2.96 -14.42
N ASP A 7 1.45 3.83 -14.54
CA ASP A 7 1.18 4.99 -13.70
C ASP A 7 0.16 4.73 -12.57
N PHE A 8 -0.09 3.46 -12.26
CA PHE A 8 -0.86 3.02 -11.07
C PHE A 8 -2.27 3.61 -10.90
N THR A 9 -2.95 3.87 -12.02
CA THR A 9 -4.34 4.35 -12.02
C THR A 9 -5.31 3.21 -11.72
N GLN A 10 -5.74 3.09 -10.46
CA GLN A 10 -6.64 2.01 -10.02
C GLN A 10 -8.12 2.40 -10.05
N ILE A 11 -9.00 1.48 -10.46
CA ILE A 11 -10.46 1.61 -10.42
C ILE A 11 -11.03 0.52 -9.51
N ASN A 12 -11.72 0.91 -8.44
CA ASN A 12 -12.32 0.00 -7.47
C ASN A 12 -13.77 -0.33 -7.88
N LEU A 13 -14.07 -1.62 -8.10
CA LEU A 13 -15.40 -2.11 -8.49
C LEU A 13 -16.02 -2.93 -7.36
N GLY A 14 -17.33 -2.78 -7.14
CA GLY A 14 -18.05 -3.49 -6.06
C GLY A 14 -17.81 -2.87 -4.69
N GLY A 15 -17.54 -3.70 -3.69
CA GLY A 15 -17.40 -3.28 -2.30
C GLY A 15 -18.73 -3.04 -1.60
N LEU A 16 -18.73 -2.09 -0.66
CA LEU A 16 -19.92 -1.71 0.10
C LEU A 16 -20.24 -0.23 -0.12
N ASP A 17 -21.52 0.10 -0.09
CA ASP A 17 -21.96 1.49 -0.12
C ASP A 17 -21.81 2.16 1.27
N ARG A 18 -22.12 3.45 1.36
CA ARG A 18 -22.08 4.22 2.62
C ARG A 18 -22.91 3.57 3.75
N SER A 19 -24.03 2.92 3.41
CA SER A 19 -24.88 2.21 4.37
C SER A 19 -24.29 0.88 4.82
N GLY A 20 -23.30 0.37 4.09
CA GLY A 20 -22.66 -0.92 4.29
C GLY A 20 -23.40 -2.06 3.58
N ALA A 21 -24.25 -1.77 2.59
CA ALA A 21 -24.85 -2.77 1.70
C ALA A 21 -23.94 -3.07 0.51
N ASP A 22 -24.17 -4.18 -0.20
CA ASP A 22 -23.42 -4.50 -1.43
C ASP A 22 -23.54 -3.36 -2.46
N ALA A 23 -22.39 -2.87 -2.93
CA ALA A 23 -22.33 -1.82 -3.94
C ALA A 23 -22.18 -2.36 -5.38
N SER A 24 -22.11 -3.69 -5.57
CA SER A 24 -22.04 -4.27 -6.91
C SER A 24 -23.29 -3.97 -7.73
N ASN A 25 -23.11 -3.40 -8.91
CA ASN A 25 -24.20 -2.95 -9.78
C ASN A 25 -23.85 -3.16 -11.26
N GLU A 26 -24.79 -2.88 -12.17
CA GLU A 26 -24.62 -3.09 -13.62
C GLU A 26 -23.38 -2.40 -14.20
N VAL A 27 -23.01 -1.21 -13.70
CA VAL A 27 -21.78 -0.52 -14.13
C VAL A 27 -20.55 -1.31 -13.71
N SER A 28 -20.57 -1.96 -12.54
CA SER A 28 -19.47 -2.82 -12.09
C SER A 28 -19.25 -3.99 -13.04
N TYR A 29 -20.34 -4.62 -13.52
CA TYR A 29 -20.25 -5.72 -14.49
C TYR A 29 -19.78 -5.25 -15.87
N LEU A 30 -20.28 -4.09 -16.32
CA LEU A 30 -19.85 -3.48 -17.58
C LEU A 30 -18.35 -3.15 -17.56
N CYS A 31 -17.83 -2.61 -16.46
CA CYS A 31 -16.39 -2.36 -16.32
C CYS A 31 -15.57 -3.65 -16.39
N LEU A 32 -16.07 -4.77 -15.83
CA LEU A 32 -15.42 -6.07 -15.94
C LEU A 32 -15.44 -6.62 -17.37
N GLU A 33 -16.54 -6.45 -18.09
CA GLU A 33 -16.66 -6.83 -19.50
C GLU A 33 -15.69 -6.02 -20.37
N VAL A 34 -15.66 -4.70 -20.22
CA VAL A 34 -14.71 -3.82 -20.91
C VAL A 34 -13.26 -4.21 -20.59
N SER A 35 -12.96 -4.56 -19.33
CA SER A 35 -11.63 -5.02 -18.95
C SER A 35 -11.26 -6.36 -19.62
N ASP A 36 -12.22 -7.28 -19.76
CA ASP A 36 -12.08 -8.57 -20.47
C ASP A 36 -12.04 -8.41 -21.99
N GLU A 37 -12.41 -7.27 -22.54
CA GLU A 37 -12.38 -7.03 -23.99
C GLU A 37 -11.10 -6.28 -24.40
N LEU A 38 -10.75 -5.22 -23.66
CA LEU A 38 -9.68 -4.31 -24.06
C LEU A 38 -8.28 -4.84 -23.78
N HIS A 39 -8.10 -5.64 -22.72
CA HIS A 39 -6.79 -6.18 -22.31
C HIS A 39 -5.66 -5.14 -22.21
N LEU A 40 -5.99 -3.94 -21.73
CA LEU A 40 -5.03 -2.87 -21.55
C LEU A 40 -4.37 -2.94 -20.18
N LEU A 41 -3.12 -2.49 -20.10
CA LEU A 41 -2.38 -2.41 -18.84
C LEU A 41 -2.99 -1.35 -17.89
N GLN A 42 -3.65 -0.34 -18.44
CA GLN A 42 -4.24 0.76 -17.70
C GLN A 42 -5.61 1.16 -18.26
N PRO A 43 -6.55 1.60 -17.40
CA PRO A 43 -6.46 1.63 -15.93
C PRO A 43 -6.43 0.22 -15.32
N GLN A 44 -6.03 0.10 -14.06
CA GLN A 44 -5.97 -1.17 -13.32
C GLN A 44 -7.29 -1.44 -12.62
N PRO A 45 -8.11 -2.40 -13.08
CA PRO A 45 -9.35 -2.71 -12.37
C PRO A 45 -9.05 -3.53 -11.12
N SER A 46 -9.74 -3.22 -10.03
CA SER A 46 -9.80 -4.03 -8.83
C SER A 46 -11.25 -4.35 -8.48
N VAL A 47 -11.47 -5.49 -7.84
CA VAL A 47 -12.76 -5.88 -7.27
C VAL A 47 -12.65 -5.94 -5.76
N HIS A 48 -13.61 -5.32 -5.09
CA HIS A 48 -13.69 -5.21 -3.66
C HIS A 48 -14.77 -6.17 -3.16
N ILE A 49 -14.34 -7.17 -2.40
CA ILE A 49 -15.17 -8.30 -1.95
C ILE A 49 -15.36 -8.20 -0.43
N SER A 50 -16.62 -8.18 -0.02
CA SER A 50 -17.08 -8.26 1.36
C SER A 50 -17.79 -9.60 1.60
N SER A 51 -17.97 -9.95 2.87
CA SER A 51 -18.94 -10.96 3.31
C SER A 51 -20.37 -10.76 2.75
N LYS A 52 -20.73 -9.53 2.33
CA LYS A 52 -22.05 -9.22 1.73
C LYS A 52 -22.07 -9.27 0.20
N THR A 53 -20.91 -9.42 -0.44
CA THR A 53 -20.81 -9.40 -1.90
C THR A 53 -21.48 -10.65 -2.49
N PRO A 54 -22.37 -10.50 -3.50
CA PRO A 54 -23.05 -11.64 -4.09
C PRO A 54 -22.08 -12.48 -4.93
N ASP A 55 -22.23 -13.80 -4.85
CA ASP A 55 -21.48 -14.80 -5.64
C ASP A 55 -21.35 -14.45 -7.12
N ARG A 56 -22.41 -13.88 -7.71
CA ARG A 56 -22.42 -13.51 -9.13
C ARG A 56 -21.34 -12.50 -9.49
N PHE A 57 -21.02 -11.55 -8.61
CA PHE A 57 -19.98 -10.54 -8.83
C PHE A 57 -18.59 -11.17 -8.74
N LEU A 58 -18.35 -11.97 -7.70
CA LEU A 58 -17.09 -12.71 -7.55
C LEU A 58 -16.84 -13.65 -8.74
N LYS A 59 -17.87 -14.37 -9.20
CA LYS A 59 -17.79 -15.22 -10.40
C LYS A 59 -17.54 -14.42 -11.68
N ALA A 60 -18.05 -13.19 -11.78
CA ALA A 60 -17.76 -12.31 -12.91
C ALA A 60 -16.28 -11.90 -12.91
N ALA A 61 -15.74 -11.46 -11.78
CA ALA A 61 -14.33 -11.15 -11.63
C ALA A 61 -13.44 -12.37 -11.97
N ALA A 62 -13.79 -13.55 -11.45
CA ALA A 62 -13.05 -14.78 -11.73
C ALA A 62 -13.03 -15.16 -13.22
N ARG A 63 -14.06 -14.82 -13.99
CA ARG A 63 -14.10 -15.03 -15.45
C ARG A 63 -13.11 -14.16 -16.21
N VAL A 64 -12.76 -12.99 -15.69
CA VAL A 64 -11.71 -12.11 -16.21
C VAL A 64 -10.34 -12.61 -15.74
N ILE A 65 -10.19 -12.91 -14.44
CA ILE A 65 -8.92 -13.39 -13.85
C ILE A 65 -8.40 -14.64 -14.58
N ARG A 66 -9.28 -15.60 -14.91
CA ARG A 66 -8.89 -16.86 -15.58
C ARG A 66 -8.23 -16.66 -16.95
N LYS A 67 -8.30 -15.45 -17.53
CA LYS A 67 -7.64 -15.14 -18.80
C LYS A 67 -6.14 -14.89 -18.65
N GLY A 68 -5.67 -14.63 -17.43
CA GLY A 68 -4.23 -14.57 -17.13
C GLY A 68 -3.57 -13.20 -17.34
N TYR A 69 -4.34 -12.11 -17.38
CA TYR A 69 -3.80 -10.75 -17.53
C TYR A 69 -3.30 -10.13 -16.21
N GLY A 70 -3.46 -10.84 -15.09
CA GLY A 70 -3.11 -10.35 -13.75
C GLY A 70 -4.21 -9.52 -13.07
N TYR A 71 -5.30 -9.20 -13.77
CA TYR A 71 -6.40 -8.36 -13.31
C TYR A 71 -7.77 -9.04 -13.48
N PRO A 72 -8.82 -8.56 -12.76
CA PRO A 72 -8.76 -7.56 -11.69
C PRO A 72 -8.06 -8.08 -10.42
N SER A 73 -7.41 -7.16 -9.70
CA SER A 73 -6.93 -7.43 -8.33
C SER A 73 -8.12 -7.66 -7.40
N VAL A 74 -7.96 -8.48 -6.36
CA VAL A 74 -9.04 -8.80 -5.42
C VAL A 74 -8.68 -8.27 -4.04
N PHE A 75 -9.51 -7.37 -3.50
CA PHE A 75 -9.32 -6.78 -2.18
C PHE A 75 -10.45 -7.17 -1.22
N ASN A 76 -10.11 -7.36 0.05
CA ASN A 76 -11.08 -7.62 1.10
C ASN A 76 -11.62 -6.29 1.63
N THR A 77 -12.87 -5.97 1.27
CA THR A 77 -13.54 -4.72 1.67
C THR A 77 -13.67 -4.60 3.19
N ASP A 78 -13.98 -5.70 3.87
CA ASP A 78 -14.18 -5.70 5.31
C ASP A 78 -12.86 -5.34 6.03
N ALA A 79 -11.73 -5.86 5.55
CA ALA A 79 -10.41 -5.51 6.07
C ALA A 79 -10.02 -4.06 5.78
N VAL A 80 -10.21 -3.60 4.54
CA VAL A 80 -9.89 -2.21 4.13
C VAL A 80 -10.66 -1.18 4.95
N ILE A 81 -11.94 -1.43 5.22
CA ILE A 81 -12.75 -0.55 6.08
C ILE A 81 -12.19 -0.56 7.51
N MET A 82 -11.88 -1.74 8.07
CA MET A 82 -11.34 -1.86 9.42
C MET A 82 -9.97 -1.18 9.58
N GLU A 83 -9.12 -1.26 8.56
CA GLU A 83 -7.82 -0.59 8.51
C GLU A 83 -7.98 0.93 8.56
N GLN A 84 -8.90 1.49 7.77
CA GLN A 84 -9.18 2.92 7.77
C GLN A 84 -9.79 3.40 9.10
N VAL A 85 -10.77 2.66 9.64
CA VAL A 85 -11.37 2.99 10.95
C VAL A 85 -10.31 2.97 12.05
N ARG A 86 -9.39 2.00 12.03
CA ARG A 86 -8.28 1.89 13.00
C ARG A 86 -7.40 3.14 13.04
N VAL A 87 -7.26 3.84 11.92
CA VAL A 87 -6.46 5.08 11.82
C VAL A 87 -7.32 6.35 11.87
N GLY A 88 -8.54 6.26 12.43
CA GLY A 88 -9.34 7.40 12.85
C GLY A 88 -10.38 7.90 11.85
N LYS A 89 -10.64 7.17 10.76
CA LYS A 89 -11.69 7.55 9.80
C LYS A 89 -13.07 7.21 10.37
N SER A 90 -14.08 8.00 10.00
CA SER A 90 -15.47 7.61 10.24
C SER A 90 -15.78 6.32 9.47
N VAL A 91 -16.77 5.55 9.93
CA VAL A 91 -17.17 4.32 9.24
C VAL A 91 -17.71 4.65 7.85
N GLU A 92 -18.40 5.79 7.71
CA GLU A 92 -18.93 6.29 6.46
C GLU A 92 -17.80 6.64 5.48
N ASP A 93 -16.77 7.37 5.91
CA ASP A 93 -15.63 7.70 5.06
C ASP A 93 -14.82 6.45 4.69
N ALA A 94 -14.66 5.52 5.64
CA ALA A 94 -13.96 4.26 5.39
C ALA A 94 -14.67 3.38 4.34
N ARG A 95 -16.02 3.37 4.33
CA ARG A 95 -16.83 2.68 3.31
C ARG A 95 -16.77 3.33 1.94
N GLU A 96 -16.64 4.66 1.90
CA GLU A 96 -16.48 5.43 0.66
C GLU A 96 -15.00 5.46 0.17
N GLY A 97 -14.08 4.88 0.94
CA GLY A 97 -12.69 4.66 0.55
C GLY A 97 -12.46 3.32 -0.14
N GLY A 98 -11.20 2.94 -0.24
CA GLY A 98 -10.82 1.70 -0.92
C GLY A 98 -9.30 1.56 -0.97
N THR A 99 -8.80 0.98 -2.05
CA THR A 99 -7.38 0.94 -2.35
C THR A 99 -7.05 1.85 -3.53
N SER A 100 -5.84 2.38 -3.59
CA SER A 100 -5.32 3.03 -4.77
C SER A 100 -3.91 2.55 -5.09
N GLY A 101 -3.36 3.00 -6.21
CA GLY A 101 -2.00 2.67 -6.59
C GLY A 101 -1.83 1.17 -6.83
N CYS A 102 -1.06 0.53 -5.96
CA CYS A 102 -0.92 -0.92 -5.91
C CYS A 102 -1.97 -1.56 -4.99
N ILE A 103 -1.92 -1.25 -3.70
CA ILE A 103 -2.70 -1.86 -2.61
C ILE A 103 -2.99 -0.89 -1.45
N GLU A 104 -2.67 0.39 -1.60
CA GLU A 104 -2.66 1.37 -0.51
C GLU A 104 -4.08 1.74 -0.10
N THR A 105 -4.43 1.56 1.18
CA THR A 105 -5.76 1.94 1.68
C THR A 105 -5.88 3.44 1.93
N GLY A 106 -7.00 4.05 1.55
CA GLY A 106 -7.27 5.44 1.88
C GLY A 106 -8.71 5.86 1.67
N ALA A 107 -9.08 6.96 2.33
CA ALA A 107 -10.39 7.59 2.17
C ALA A 107 -10.38 8.50 0.92
N PHE A 108 -11.11 8.08 -0.11
CA PHE A 108 -11.08 8.74 -1.42
C PHE A 108 -11.61 10.17 -1.34
N GLY A 109 -10.85 11.10 -1.92
CA GLY A 109 -11.21 12.52 -1.94
C GLY A 109 -11.15 13.23 -0.58
N LYS A 110 -10.71 12.56 0.50
CA LYS A 110 -10.75 13.07 1.88
C LYS A 110 -9.44 12.86 2.65
N GLU A 111 -8.44 12.25 2.02
CA GLU A 111 -7.19 11.89 2.67
C GLU A 111 -5.99 12.13 1.76
N ALA A 112 -4.93 12.73 2.33
CA ALA A 112 -3.60 12.72 1.74
C ALA A 112 -2.74 11.65 2.44
N TYR A 113 -2.60 10.48 1.81
CA TYR A 113 -1.86 9.32 2.34
C TYR A 113 -0.59 9.06 1.52
N ILE A 114 0.49 9.79 1.86
CA ILE A 114 1.69 9.88 1.02
C ILE A 114 2.70 8.77 1.32
N LEU A 115 3.12 8.03 0.29
CA LEU A 115 4.22 7.07 0.39
C LEU A 115 5.57 7.75 0.17
N THR A 116 6.43 7.68 1.17
CA THR A 116 7.71 8.42 1.21
C THR A 116 8.93 7.52 1.00
N GLY A 117 8.72 6.33 0.44
CA GLY A 117 9.78 5.41 0.03
C GLY A 117 9.82 4.08 0.79
N TYR A 118 10.44 3.10 0.15
CA TYR A 118 10.52 1.72 0.61
C TYR A 118 11.56 1.52 1.72
N LEU A 119 11.34 0.50 2.55
CA LEU A 119 12.31 0.05 3.56
C LEU A 119 12.73 -1.39 3.28
N ASN A 120 14.02 -1.61 3.07
CA ASN A 120 14.56 -2.95 2.81
C ASN A 120 14.90 -3.67 4.13
N VAL A 121 13.92 -4.37 4.69
CA VAL A 121 14.08 -5.10 5.96
C VAL A 121 15.16 -6.21 5.88
N PRO A 122 15.26 -7.01 4.82
CA PRO A 122 16.37 -7.95 4.66
C PRO A 122 17.75 -7.29 4.72
N LYS A 123 17.91 -6.09 4.14
CA LYS A 123 19.17 -5.35 4.23
C LYS A 123 19.49 -4.91 5.66
N ILE A 124 18.48 -4.59 6.46
CA ILE A 124 18.65 -4.27 7.89
C ILE A 124 19.18 -5.50 8.64
N LEU A 125 18.67 -6.69 8.33
CA LEU A 125 19.21 -7.94 8.89
C LEU A 125 20.67 -8.18 8.45
N GLU A 126 20.99 -7.95 7.17
CA GLU A 126 22.36 -8.09 6.66
C GLU A 126 23.35 -7.19 7.42
N VAL A 127 23.03 -5.90 7.60
CA VAL A 127 23.90 -5.00 8.37
C VAL A 127 23.92 -5.34 9.86
N THR A 128 22.84 -5.91 10.41
CA THR A 128 22.85 -6.45 11.79
C THR A 128 23.90 -7.55 11.93
N LEU A 129 23.93 -8.48 10.97
CA LEU A 129 24.88 -9.60 10.91
C LEU A 129 26.31 -9.18 10.51
N ASN A 130 26.53 -7.89 10.28
CA ASN A 130 27.84 -7.33 9.93
C ASN A 130 28.14 -6.08 10.77
N ASN A 131 27.55 -6.00 11.97
CA ASN A 131 27.78 -4.93 12.95
C ASN A 131 27.72 -3.51 12.37
N GLY A 132 26.75 -3.25 11.48
CA GLY A 132 26.49 -1.97 10.84
C GLY A 132 27.20 -1.74 9.50
N VAL A 133 28.02 -2.70 9.05
CA VAL A 133 28.74 -2.62 7.78
C VAL A 133 27.91 -3.20 6.63
N ASP A 134 27.70 -2.40 5.60
CA ASP A 134 27.15 -2.87 4.32
C ASP A 134 28.21 -3.67 3.56
N GLN A 135 27.95 -4.96 3.35
CA GLN A 135 28.89 -5.86 2.66
C GLN A 135 29.14 -5.50 1.19
N LEU A 136 28.21 -4.81 0.54
CA LEU A 136 28.37 -4.40 -0.86
C LEU A 136 29.36 -3.24 -0.99
N THR A 137 29.34 -2.29 -0.06
CA THR A 137 30.15 -1.06 -0.14
C THR A 137 31.33 -1.04 0.82
N GLY A 138 31.38 -1.94 1.80
CA GLY A 138 32.36 -1.98 2.87
C GLY A 138 32.24 -0.81 3.86
N LYS A 139 31.16 -0.02 3.80
CA LYS A 139 30.96 1.17 4.62
C LYS A 139 30.10 0.86 5.83
N VAL A 140 30.38 1.53 6.95
CA VAL A 140 29.46 1.61 8.08
C VAL A 140 28.28 2.50 7.67
N VAL A 141 27.09 1.92 7.54
CA VAL A 141 25.87 2.61 7.08
C VAL A 141 24.81 2.74 8.17
N THR A 142 24.97 1.98 9.27
CA THR A 142 24.12 2.06 10.45
C THR A 142 24.98 2.03 11.72
N ILE A 143 24.40 1.68 12.86
CA ILE A 143 25.08 1.66 14.17
C ILE A 143 25.78 0.32 14.41
N GLU A 144 26.72 0.30 15.34
CA GLU A 144 27.26 -0.95 15.88
C GLU A 144 26.26 -1.56 16.87
N THR A 145 25.93 -2.83 16.67
CA THR A 145 24.98 -3.58 17.53
C THR A 145 25.61 -4.81 18.19
N GLY A 146 26.92 -4.96 18.09
CA GLY A 146 27.70 -6.08 18.63
C GLY A 146 28.15 -7.06 17.55
N ASP A 147 29.21 -7.82 17.85
CA ASP A 147 29.68 -8.91 17.00
C ASP A 147 28.65 -10.05 17.01
N PRO A 148 28.08 -10.43 15.85
CA PRO A 148 27.11 -11.52 15.76
C PRO A 148 27.64 -12.88 16.23
N ALA A 149 28.96 -13.11 16.16
CA ALA A 149 29.57 -14.33 16.67
C ALA A 149 29.53 -14.43 18.21
N ALA A 150 29.27 -13.31 18.90
CA ALA A 150 29.16 -13.26 20.35
C ALA A 150 27.74 -13.51 20.88
N PHE A 151 26.71 -13.49 20.02
CA PHE A 151 25.33 -13.71 20.43
C PHE A 151 25.10 -15.16 20.86
N ARG A 152 24.50 -15.34 22.04
CA ARG A 152 24.26 -16.66 22.66
C ARG A 152 22.83 -17.16 22.50
N SER A 153 21.94 -16.32 21.97
CA SER A 153 20.53 -16.65 21.78
C SER A 153 19.97 -15.92 20.56
N PHE A 154 18.82 -16.41 20.07
CA PHE A 154 18.06 -15.70 19.06
C PHE A 154 17.58 -14.35 19.55
N ASP A 155 17.22 -14.23 20.84
CA ASP A 155 16.71 -12.98 21.42
C ASP A 155 17.77 -11.87 21.38
N GLU A 156 19.05 -12.19 21.63
CA GLU A 156 20.16 -11.24 21.52
C GLU A 156 20.34 -10.75 20.07
N LEU A 157 20.24 -11.65 19.09
CA LEU A 157 20.26 -11.28 17.67
C LEU A 157 19.04 -10.41 17.30
N TYR A 158 17.86 -10.77 17.78
CA TYR A 158 16.63 -10.04 17.49
C TYR A 158 16.61 -8.64 18.13
N GLU A 159 17.20 -8.49 19.31
CA GLU A 159 17.43 -7.19 19.94
C GLU A 159 18.40 -6.34 19.10
N ALA A 160 19.52 -6.92 18.66
CA ALA A 160 20.45 -6.23 17.76
C ALA A 160 19.76 -5.77 16.47
N PHE A 161 18.97 -6.63 15.84
CA PHE A 161 18.17 -6.30 14.66
C PHE A 161 17.16 -5.18 14.94
N THR A 162 16.46 -5.24 16.07
CA THR A 162 15.48 -4.22 16.46
C THR A 162 16.14 -2.85 16.68
N ARG A 163 17.37 -2.82 17.23
CA ARG A 163 18.14 -1.57 17.36
C ARG A 163 18.54 -1.01 15.99
N GLN A 164 18.99 -1.86 15.05
CA GLN A 164 19.26 -1.44 13.68
C GLN A 164 18.01 -0.87 13.00
N LEU A 165 16.89 -1.60 13.08
CA LEU A 165 15.61 -1.20 12.51
C LEU A 165 15.16 0.15 13.07
N LYS A 166 15.22 0.32 14.39
CA LYS A 166 14.87 1.57 15.06
C LYS A 166 15.73 2.74 14.57
N TYR A 167 17.04 2.56 14.50
CA TYR A 167 17.96 3.58 13.98
C TYR A 167 17.58 4.02 12.55
N VAL A 168 17.36 3.05 11.65
CA VAL A 168 17.02 3.31 10.25
C VAL A 168 15.66 4.01 10.14
N VAL A 169 14.64 3.56 10.89
CA VAL A 169 13.31 4.18 10.89
C VAL A 169 13.36 5.61 11.43
N GLU A 170 14.06 5.85 12.54
CA GLU A 170 14.22 7.20 13.09
C GLU A 170 14.90 8.15 12.11
N LEU A 171 15.95 7.68 11.43
CA LEU A 171 16.62 8.46 10.38
C LEU A 171 15.65 8.75 9.22
N LYS A 172 14.92 7.74 8.75
CA LYS A 172 13.94 7.89 7.67
C LYS A 172 12.86 8.90 8.02
N ILE A 173 12.30 8.85 9.23
CA ILE A 173 11.26 9.79 9.68
C ILE A 173 11.80 11.23 9.78
N LYS A 174 13.03 11.43 10.28
CA LYS A 174 13.66 12.77 10.31
C LYS A 174 13.77 13.37 8.90
N VAL A 175 14.21 12.57 7.93
CA VAL A 175 14.32 13.00 6.53
C VAL A 175 12.93 13.24 5.91
N ASN A 176 11.97 12.36 6.16
CA ASN A 176 10.59 12.52 5.68
C ASN A 176 9.97 13.85 6.16
N ASN A 177 10.12 14.19 7.44
CA ASN A 177 9.61 15.44 8.00
C ASN A 177 10.22 16.68 7.32
N TYR A 178 11.48 16.61 6.90
CA TYR A 178 12.11 17.68 6.13
C TYR A 178 11.52 17.76 4.72
N ILE A 179 11.43 16.63 4.01
CA ILE A 179 10.88 16.54 2.65
C ILE A 179 9.44 17.06 2.61
N GLU A 180 8.59 16.63 3.54
CA GLU A 180 7.18 17.05 3.61
C GLU A 180 7.05 18.57 3.75
N ARG A 181 7.88 19.21 4.59
CA ARG A 181 7.93 20.67 4.71
C ARG A 181 8.38 21.36 3.42
N MET A 182 9.28 20.74 2.67
CA MET A 182 9.70 21.27 1.36
C MET A 182 8.56 21.19 0.35
N TYR A 183 7.86 20.06 0.26
CA TYR A 183 6.69 19.90 -0.62
C TYR A 183 5.59 20.90 -0.27
N ALA A 184 5.26 21.05 1.01
CA ALA A 184 4.24 22.00 1.46
C ALA A 184 4.57 23.45 1.07
N LYS A 185 5.87 23.83 1.07
CA LYS A 185 6.31 25.20 0.77
C LYS A 185 6.51 25.46 -0.72
N TYR A 186 7.06 24.49 -1.46
CA TYR A 186 7.60 24.71 -2.81
C TYR A 186 6.83 23.97 -3.90
N SER A 187 5.93 23.05 -3.54
CA SER A 187 5.15 22.28 -4.51
C SER A 187 3.68 22.18 -4.09
N PRO A 188 2.99 23.32 -3.89
CA PRO A 188 1.55 23.29 -3.68
C PRO A 188 0.87 22.68 -4.91
N ALA A 189 -0.22 21.94 -4.71
CA ALA A 189 -1.01 21.35 -5.77
C ALA A 189 -2.44 21.94 -5.81
N PRO A 190 -2.63 23.23 -6.21
CA PRO A 190 -3.92 23.90 -6.10
C PRO A 190 -5.05 23.17 -6.83
N PHE A 191 -4.76 22.60 -8.00
CA PHE A 191 -5.76 21.85 -8.78
C PHE A 191 -6.21 20.56 -8.08
N LEU A 192 -5.29 19.88 -7.37
CA LEU A 192 -5.67 18.75 -6.54
C LEU A 192 -6.44 19.21 -5.31
N SER A 193 -6.01 20.30 -4.66
CA SER A 193 -6.64 20.81 -3.44
C SER A 193 -8.12 21.19 -3.63
N VAL A 194 -8.55 21.62 -4.82
CA VAL A 194 -9.97 21.99 -5.05
C VAL A 194 -10.91 20.79 -5.17
N VAL A 195 -10.39 19.57 -5.31
CA VAL A 195 -11.17 18.32 -5.41
C VAL A 195 -11.00 17.40 -4.19
N ILE A 196 -10.32 17.87 -3.14
CA ILE A 196 -10.18 17.18 -1.86
C ILE A 196 -11.00 17.91 -0.80
N HIS A 197 -11.79 17.16 -0.02
CA HIS A 197 -12.72 17.64 1.00
C HIS A 197 -12.14 17.57 2.41
#